data_AF-A0A7Z7VLM0-F1
#
_entry.id   AF-A0A7Z7VLM0-F1
#
_cell.length_a   1.000
_cell.length_b   1.000
_cell.length_c   1.000
_cell.angle_alpha   90.00
_cell.angle_beta   90.00
_cell.angle_gamma   90.00
#
_symmetry.space_group_name_H-M   'P 1'
#
loop_
_entity.id
_entity.type
_entity.pdbx_description
1 polymer ?
#
loop_
_entity_poly.entity_id
_entity_poly.type
_entity_poly.pdbx_seq_one_letter_code
_entity_poly.pdbx_strand_id
1 'polypeptide(L)'
;MTESNKNIYISVIEQYPLDAGILSRLHCVSSDEIGKWLDKNSVYSPDFSALYELYMLIQRLDLSVPHVLLRRVLRSQNRVVDLVESLHENPVTKGQISKQRRTRTKRAVYYYGNKPLYVREIAKELGLDISRSTIIAKIRAAGLKVGDSIDHVDFSRRRSSN
;
A
#
# COMPACT_ATOMS: atom_id res chain seq x y z
N MET A 1 5.48 -6.04 -14.08
CA MET A 1 5.09 -7.34 -13.48
C MET A 1 4.44 -7.09 -12.14
N THR A 2 3.34 -7.76 -11.83
CA THR A 2 2.72 -7.70 -10.50
C THR A 2 3.60 -8.48 -9.52
N GLU A 3 4.18 -7.81 -8.53
CA GLU A 3 4.96 -8.49 -7.47
C GLU A 3 4.07 -9.55 -6.78
N SER A 4 4.50 -10.81 -6.77
CA SER A 4 3.77 -11.90 -6.11
C SER A 4 3.91 -11.76 -4.59
N ASN A 5 2.91 -12.26 -3.84
CA ASN A 5 2.98 -12.23 -2.37
C ASN A 5 4.21 -12.98 -1.87
N LYS A 6 4.57 -14.10 -2.50
CA LYS A 6 5.78 -14.87 -2.21
C LYS A 6 7.05 -14.05 -2.35
N ASN A 7 7.23 -13.35 -3.47
CA ASN A 7 8.44 -12.56 -3.69
C ASN A 7 8.56 -11.42 -2.67
N ILE A 8 7.44 -10.77 -2.33
CA ILE A 8 7.40 -9.75 -1.28
C ILE A 8 7.77 -10.37 0.07
N TYR A 9 7.16 -11.50 0.44
CA TYR A 9 7.42 -12.19 1.69
C TYR A 9 8.90 -12.56 1.84
N ILE A 10 9.46 -13.22 0.83
CA ILE A 10 10.88 -13.58 0.80
C ILE A 10 11.76 -12.34 0.91
N SER A 11 11.48 -11.28 0.14
CA SER A 11 12.28 -10.04 0.20
C SER A 11 12.27 -9.38 1.59
N VAL A 12 11.16 -9.48 2.32
CA VAL A 12 11.04 -8.94 3.67
C VAL A 12 11.85 -9.78 4.66
N ILE A 13 11.82 -11.11 4.54
CA ILE A 13 12.58 -12.02 5.40
C ILE A 13 14.09 -11.97 5.09
N GLU A 14 14.48 -11.74 3.83
CA GLU A 14 15.89 -11.50 3.47
C GLU A 14 16.42 -10.21 4.12
N GLN A 15 15.58 -9.17 4.25
CA GLN A 15 15.94 -7.92 4.92
C GLN A 15 15.89 -8.02 6.46
N TYR A 16 14.91 -8.76 7.00
CA TYR A 16 14.73 -8.99 8.43
C TYR A 16 14.64 -10.50 8.70
N PRO A 17 15.79 -11.18 8.84
CA PRO A 17 15.81 -12.62 9.07
C PRO A 17 15.12 -12.97 10.38
N LEU A 18 13.99 -13.66 10.28
CA LEU A 18 13.24 -14.21 11.41
C LEU A 18 13.28 -15.73 11.34
N ASP A 19 13.41 -16.38 12.49
CA ASP A 19 13.39 -17.84 12.53
C ASP A 19 12.01 -18.40 12.17
N ALA A 20 12.00 -19.62 11.63
CA ALA A 20 10.76 -20.28 11.19
C ALA A 20 9.76 -20.48 12.34
N GLY A 21 10.21 -20.58 13.59
CA GLY A 21 9.35 -20.72 14.77
C GLY A 21 8.63 -19.42 15.14
N ILE A 22 9.25 -18.26 14.97
CA ILE A 22 8.63 -16.94 15.09
C ILE A 22 7.60 -16.77 13.98
N LEU A 23 7.96 -17.08 12.74
CA LEU A 23 7.05 -16.95 11.60
C LEU A 23 5.85 -17.91 11.71
N SER A 24 6.08 -19.14 12.17
CA SER A 24 5.03 -20.12 12.46
C SER A 24 4.04 -19.59 13.50
N ARG A 25 4.53 -19.00 14.60
CA ARG A 25 3.69 -18.38 15.63
C ARG A 25 2.96 -17.14 15.15
N LEU A 26 3.63 -16.30 14.36
CA LEU A 26 3.04 -15.08 13.81
C LEU A 26 1.83 -15.41 12.93
N HIS A 27 1.99 -16.39 12.03
CA HIS A 27 1.00 -16.72 11.01
C HIS A 27 0.04 -17.86 11.39
N CYS A 28 0.24 -18.45 12.57
CA CYS A 28 -0.52 -19.63 13.03
C CYS A 28 -0.48 -20.80 12.04
N VAL A 29 0.68 -21.07 11.43
CA VAL A 29 0.92 -22.20 10.51
C VAL A 29 2.12 -23.03 10.95
N SER A 30 2.31 -24.23 10.42
CA SER A 30 3.48 -25.06 10.76
C SER A 30 4.79 -24.50 10.19
N SER A 31 5.91 -24.82 10.84
CA SER A 31 7.25 -24.47 10.33
C SER A 31 7.52 -25.04 8.94
N ASP A 32 6.96 -26.20 8.61
CA ASP A 32 7.06 -26.80 7.27
C ASP A 32 6.37 -25.92 6.21
N GLU A 33 5.21 -25.33 6.55
CA GLU A 33 4.51 -24.41 5.65
C GLU A 33 5.31 -23.12 5.43
N ILE A 34 5.93 -22.58 6.49
CA ILE A 34 6.89 -21.48 6.38
C ILE A 34 8.06 -21.85 5.46
N GLY A 35 8.61 -23.06 5.61
CA GLY A 35 9.66 -23.58 4.73
C GLY A 35 9.25 -23.56 3.26
N LYS A 36 8.05 -24.03 2.95
CA LYS A 36 7.51 -23.99 1.57
C LYS A 36 7.29 -22.57 1.06
N TRP A 37 6.92 -21.61 1.92
CA TRP A 37 6.76 -20.21 1.54
C TRP A 37 8.10 -19.54 1.23
N LEU A 38 9.16 -19.90 1.97
CA LEU A 38 10.51 -19.36 1.80
C LEU A 38 11.29 -20.02 0.66
N ASP A 39 10.96 -21.26 0.28
CA ASP A 39 11.57 -21.93 -0.86
C ASP A 39 11.14 -21.28 -2.19
N LYS A 40 12.10 -20.68 -2.91
CA LYS A 40 11.88 -20.02 -4.21
C LYS A 40 11.33 -20.94 -5.30
N ASN A 41 11.57 -22.26 -5.19
CA ASN A 41 11.11 -23.25 -6.18
C ASN A 41 9.73 -23.84 -5.84
N SER A 42 9.27 -23.66 -4.61
CA SER A 42 7.96 -24.15 -4.18
C SER A 42 6.82 -23.36 -4.82
N VAL A 43 5.72 -24.05 -5.13
CA VAL A 43 4.49 -23.43 -5.66
C VAL A 43 3.65 -22.74 -4.58
N TYR A 44 3.90 -23.06 -3.30
CA TYR A 44 3.15 -22.52 -2.18
C TYR A 44 3.53 -21.06 -1.94
N SER A 45 2.53 -20.21 -1.70
CA SER A 45 2.70 -18.78 -1.46
C SER A 45 1.90 -18.36 -0.23
N PRO A 46 2.44 -17.45 0.61
CA PRO A 46 1.64 -16.79 1.61
C PRO A 46 0.51 -16.00 0.95
N ASP A 47 -0.59 -15.89 1.68
CA ASP A 47 -1.71 -15.04 1.31
C ASP A 47 -1.45 -13.57 1.69
N PHE A 48 -2.47 -12.71 1.59
CA PHE A 48 -2.31 -11.32 2.02
C PHE A 48 -2.31 -11.16 3.55
N SER A 49 -2.94 -12.07 4.31
CA SER A 49 -2.99 -11.98 5.76
C SER A 49 -1.59 -12.11 6.37
N ALA A 50 -0.79 -13.07 5.90
CA ALA A 50 0.60 -13.23 6.30
C ALA A 50 1.46 -11.98 5.99
N LEU A 51 1.27 -11.34 4.84
CA LEU A 51 1.95 -10.07 4.53
C LEU A 51 1.50 -8.94 5.47
N TYR A 52 0.22 -8.87 5.80
CA TYR A 52 -0.31 -7.83 6.69
C TYR A 52 0.20 -8.02 8.13
N GLU A 53 0.32 -9.26 8.59
CA GLU A 53 0.91 -9.59 9.90
C GLU A 53 2.39 -9.23 9.97
N LEU A 54 3.17 -9.50 8.92
CA LEU A 54 4.56 -9.02 8.82
C LEU A 54 4.63 -7.49 8.89
N TYR A 55 3.76 -6.80 8.16
CA TYR A 55 3.68 -5.34 8.21
C TYR A 55 3.38 -4.83 9.63
N MET A 56 2.44 -5.46 10.33
CA MET A 56 2.11 -5.10 11.72
C MET A 56 3.29 -5.36 12.66
N LEU A 57 4.00 -6.49 12.52
CA LEU A 57 5.16 -6.83 13.34
C LEU A 57 6.28 -5.80 13.15
N ILE A 58 6.66 -5.49 11.90
CA ILE A 58 7.69 -4.50 11.58
C ILE A 58 7.34 -3.13 12.15
N GLN A 59 6.09 -2.70 12.01
CA GLN A 59 5.60 -1.45 12.61
C GLN A 59 5.67 -1.48 14.13
N ARG A 60 5.36 -2.61 14.78
CA ARG A 60 5.38 -2.74 16.25
C ARG A 60 6.79 -2.75 16.83
N LEU A 61 7.77 -3.16 16.02
CA LEU A 61 9.19 -3.14 16.34
C LEU A 61 9.88 -1.81 15.98
N ASP A 62 9.12 -0.80 15.53
CA ASP A 62 9.64 0.49 15.07
C ASP A 62 10.72 0.38 13.97
N LEU A 63 10.60 -0.65 13.11
CA LEU A 63 11.51 -0.89 11.99
C LEU A 63 11.01 -0.22 10.71
N SER A 64 11.96 0.07 9.80
CA SER A 64 11.65 0.62 8.49
C SER A 64 10.90 -0.41 7.64
N VAL A 65 9.70 -0.06 7.17
CA VAL A 65 8.88 -0.99 6.37
C VAL A 65 9.44 -1.08 4.94
N PRO A 66 9.72 -2.30 4.44
CA PRO A 66 10.16 -2.48 3.06
C PRO A 66 9.14 -1.89 2.08
N HIS A 67 9.62 -1.10 1.11
CA HIS A 67 8.77 -0.36 0.18
C HIS A 67 7.76 -1.27 -0.55
N VAL A 68 8.21 -2.44 -1.00
CA VAL A 68 7.37 -3.44 -1.69
C VAL A 68 6.22 -3.94 -0.82
N LEU A 69 6.47 -4.17 0.47
CA LEU A 69 5.46 -4.57 1.44
C LEU A 69 4.47 -3.43 1.70
N LEU A 70 4.98 -2.23 1.96
CA LEU A 70 4.16 -1.04 2.21
C LEU A 70 3.24 -0.75 1.02
N ARG A 71 3.77 -0.79 -0.21
CA ARG A 71 3.01 -0.65 -1.46
C ARG A 71 1.88 -1.69 -1.55
N ARG A 72 2.16 -2.96 -1.26
CA ARG A 72 1.15 -4.04 -1.31
C ARG A 72 0.03 -3.82 -0.30
N VAL A 73 0.36 -3.42 0.93
CA VAL A 73 -0.61 -3.11 1.99
C VAL A 73 -1.47 -1.90 1.61
N LEU A 74 -0.84 -0.81 1.17
CA LEU A 74 -1.56 0.41 0.77
C LEU A 74 -2.51 0.15 -0.41
N ARG A 75 -2.09 -0.62 -1.42
CA ARG A 75 -2.97 -1.00 -2.53
C ARG A 75 -4.17 -1.80 -2.05
N SER A 76 -3.99 -2.71 -1.08
CA SER A 76 -5.10 -3.46 -0.49
C SER A 76 -6.07 -2.55 0.27
N GLN A 77 -5.55 -1.64 1.10
CA GLN A 77 -6.36 -0.65 1.82
C GLN A 77 -7.17 0.21 0.85
N ASN A 78 -6.58 0.67 -0.25
CA ASN A 78 -7.30 1.48 -1.23
C ASN A 78 -8.38 0.69 -1.97
N ARG A 79 -8.15 -0.58 -2.34
CA ARG A 79 -9.22 -1.41 -2.95
C ARG A 79 -10.45 -1.51 -2.04
N VAL A 80 -10.25 -1.66 -0.72
CA VAL A 80 -11.35 -1.71 0.24
C VAL A 80 -12.07 -0.36 0.28
N VAL A 81 -11.34 0.75 0.30
CA VAL A 81 -11.93 2.10 0.25
C VAL A 81 -12.73 2.31 -1.03
N ASP A 82 -12.17 1.98 -2.19
CA ASP A 82 -12.83 2.11 -3.49
C ASP A 82 -14.12 1.27 -3.54
N LEU A 83 -14.07 0.03 -3.02
CA LEU A 83 -15.25 -0.83 -2.92
C LEU A 83 -16.31 -0.19 -2.01
N VAL A 84 -15.93 0.25 -0.82
CA VAL A 84 -16.83 0.92 0.14
C VAL A 84 -17.46 2.18 -0.46
N GLU A 85 -16.70 2.98 -1.20
CA GLU A 85 -17.20 4.17 -1.90
C GLU A 85 -18.16 3.84 -3.04
N SER A 86 -17.94 2.72 -3.75
CA SER A 86 -18.82 2.23 -4.83
C SER A 86 -20.15 1.65 -4.34
N LEU A 87 -20.25 1.27 -3.06
CA LEU A 87 -21.45 0.67 -2.46
C LEU A 87 -22.59 1.69 -2.20
N HIS A 88 -22.62 2.80 -2.94
CA HIS A 88 -23.58 3.92 -2.82
C HIS A 88 -25.06 3.50 -2.74
N GLU A 89 -25.40 2.33 -3.26
CA GLU A 89 -26.76 1.80 -3.39
C GLU A 89 -27.09 0.63 -2.45
N ASN A 90 -26.15 0.15 -1.63
CA ASN A 90 -26.40 -1.00 -0.79
C ASN A 90 -27.12 -0.60 0.52
N PRO A 91 -28.32 -1.15 0.82
CA PRO A 91 -29.15 -0.71 1.96
C PRO A 91 -28.51 -0.96 3.33
N VAL A 92 -27.57 -1.91 3.44
CA VAL A 92 -26.85 -2.21 4.69
C VAL A 92 -25.87 -1.09 5.08
N THR A 93 -25.39 -0.31 4.12
CA THR A 93 -24.18 0.52 4.27
C THR A 93 -24.44 2.02 4.41
N LYS A 94 -25.54 2.57 3.89
CA LYS A 94 -25.83 4.02 3.95
C LYS A 94 -25.92 4.58 5.39
N GLY A 95 -26.50 3.82 6.32
CA GLY A 95 -26.69 4.22 7.71
C GLY A 95 -25.47 4.01 8.64
N GLN A 96 -24.61 3.03 8.33
CA GLN A 96 -23.46 2.66 9.17
C GLN A 96 -22.15 3.31 8.71
N ILE A 97 -21.91 3.43 7.39
CA ILE A 97 -20.70 4.09 6.85
C ILE A 97 -20.72 5.60 7.12
N SER A 98 -21.89 6.25 7.03
CA SER A 98 -21.98 7.70 7.20
C SER A 98 -21.67 8.17 8.63
N LYS A 99 -21.90 7.30 9.64
CA LYS A 99 -21.69 7.59 11.06
C LYS A 99 -20.28 7.26 11.56
N GLN A 100 -19.59 6.32 10.93
CA GLN A 100 -18.13 6.25 11.05
C GLN A 100 -17.55 7.41 10.25
N ARG A 101 -17.60 8.61 10.87
CA ARG A 101 -16.91 9.84 10.52
C ARG A 101 -15.80 9.51 9.54
N ARG A 102 -16.09 9.62 8.22
CA ARG A 102 -15.18 9.25 7.11
C ARG A 102 -13.79 9.48 7.64
N THR A 103 -13.08 8.44 8.07
CA THR A 103 -11.77 8.62 8.70
C THR A 103 -10.90 9.04 7.55
N ARG A 104 -10.93 10.36 7.33
CA ARG A 104 -10.56 11.08 6.13
C ARG A 104 -9.27 10.47 5.68
N THR A 105 -9.33 9.58 4.70
CA THR A 105 -8.32 8.56 4.47
C THR A 105 -7.00 9.28 4.35
N LYS A 106 -6.22 9.24 5.44
CA LYS A 106 -5.00 10.04 5.59
C LYS A 106 -3.91 9.54 4.62
N ARG A 107 -4.16 8.56 3.74
CA ARG A 107 -3.16 7.55 3.38
C ARG A 107 -3.03 7.19 1.90
N ALA A 108 -3.43 8.05 0.97
CA ALA A 108 -2.90 7.91 -0.38
C ALA A 108 -1.42 8.34 -0.32
N VAL A 109 -0.52 7.36 -0.24
CA VAL A 109 0.94 7.55 -0.22
C VAL A 109 1.49 7.20 -1.59
N TYR A 110 2.28 8.09 -2.15
CA TYR A 110 3.04 7.90 -3.39
C TYR A 110 4.53 8.01 -3.08
N TYR A 111 5.39 7.67 -4.03
CA TYR A 111 6.84 7.78 -3.84
C TYR A 111 7.42 8.86 -4.75
N TYR A 112 8.24 9.74 -4.18
CA TYR A 112 9.05 10.68 -4.93
C TYR A 112 10.50 10.57 -4.46
N GLY A 113 11.45 10.31 -5.36
CA GLY A 113 12.85 10.07 -5.02
C GLY A 113 13.02 8.98 -3.95
N ASN A 114 12.25 7.89 -4.07
CA ASN A 114 12.16 6.79 -3.08
C ASN A 114 11.64 7.17 -1.68
N LYS A 115 11.17 8.41 -1.46
CA LYS A 115 10.56 8.82 -0.20
C LYS A 115 9.03 8.71 -0.27
N PRO A 116 8.37 8.13 0.76
CA PRO A 116 6.93 8.10 0.82
C PRO A 116 6.38 9.51 1.08
N LEU A 117 5.42 9.93 0.25
CA LEU A 117 4.73 11.21 0.35
C LEU A 117 3.23 11.01 0.37
N TYR A 118 2.57 11.55 1.39
CA TYR A 118 1.11 11.60 1.39
C TYR A 118 0.62 12.59 0.34
N VAL A 119 -0.49 12.31 -0.34
CA VAL A 119 -1.07 13.19 -1.37
C VAL A 119 -1.21 14.65 -0.92
N ARG A 120 -1.54 14.85 0.36
CA ARG A 120 -1.69 16.18 0.96
C ARG A 120 -0.37 16.95 1.10
N GLU A 121 0.75 16.24 1.14
CA GLU A 121 2.10 16.79 1.29
C GLU A 121 2.76 17.04 -0.06
N ILE A 122 2.34 16.36 -1.13
CA ILE A 122 2.92 16.50 -2.49
C ILE A 122 3.03 17.96 -2.93
N ALA A 123 1.96 18.76 -2.76
CA ALA A 123 1.98 20.17 -3.17
C ALA A 123 3.10 20.95 -2.45
N LYS A 124 3.23 20.73 -1.15
CA LYS A 124 4.21 21.42 -0.30
C LYS A 124 5.63 20.94 -0.61
N GLU A 125 5.82 19.62 -0.67
CA GLU A 125 7.14 19.01 -0.89
C GLU A 125 7.73 19.40 -2.25
N LEU A 126 6.89 19.49 -3.28
CA LEU A 126 7.30 19.82 -4.64
C LEU A 126 7.24 21.33 -4.95
N GLY A 127 6.90 22.18 -3.96
CA GLY A 127 6.80 23.64 -4.16
C GLY A 127 5.72 24.05 -5.16
N LEU A 128 4.63 23.28 -5.25
CA LEU A 128 3.57 23.48 -6.23
C LEU A 128 2.42 24.32 -5.66
N ASP A 129 1.99 25.33 -6.42
CA ASP A 129 0.73 26.02 -6.17
C ASP A 129 -0.42 25.34 -6.95
N ILE A 130 -0.82 24.14 -6.53
CA ILE A 130 -1.98 23.44 -7.10
C ILE A 130 -2.80 22.77 -6.00
N SER A 131 -4.10 22.65 -6.25
CA SER A 131 -5.01 22.00 -5.31
C SER A 131 -4.76 20.49 -5.22
N ARG A 132 -5.12 19.91 -4.07
CA ARG A 132 -5.06 18.45 -3.86
C ARG A 132 -5.85 17.67 -4.92
N SER A 133 -7.00 18.18 -5.37
CA SER A 133 -7.80 17.52 -6.40
C SER A 133 -7.07 17.52 -7.76
N THR A 134 -6.36 18.60 -8.10
CA THR A 134 -5.52 18.66 -9.30
C THR A 134 -4.39 17.64 -9.27
N ILE A 135 -3.73 17.46 -8.12
CA ILE A 135 -2.70 16.43 -7.91
C ILE A 135 -3.27 15.04 -8.17
N ILE A 136 -4.40 14.72 -7.55
CA ILE A 136 -5.06 13.41 -7.72
C ILE A 136 -5.44 13.19 -9.18
N ALA A 137 -5.98 14.20 -9.87
CA ALA A 137 -6.36 14.10 -11.27
C ALA A 137 -5.14 13.81 -12.17
N LYS A 138 -4.02 14.50 -11.96
CA LYS A 138 -2.78 14.28 -12.72
C LYS A 138 -2.18 12.90 -12.48
N ILE A 139 -2.14 12.44 -11.23
CA ILE A 139 -1.68 11.08 -10.89
C ILE A 139 -2.57 10.02 -11.56
N ARG A 140 -3.89 10.19 -11.52
CA ARG A 140 -4.84 9.29 -12.19
C ARG A 140 -4.69 9.31 -13.70
N ALA A 141 -4.47 10.48 -14.31
CA ALA A 141 -4.22 10.62 -15.74
C ALA A 141 -2.94 9.90 -16.18
N ALA A 142 -1.93 9.82 -15.31
CA ALA A 142 -0.72 9.03 -15.51
C ALA A 142 -0.92 7.51 -15.29
N GLY A 143 -2.14 7.06 -14.95
CA GLY A 143 -2.45 5.65 -14.70
C GLY A 143 -1.85 5.10 -13.39
N LEU A 144 -1.40 5.98 -12.49
CA LEU A 144 -0.71 5.59 -11.26
C LEU A 144 -1.67 5.26 -10.13
N LYS A 145 -1.28 4.25 -9.35
CA LYS A 145 -1.99 3.77 -8.17
C LYS A 145 -1.23 4.16 -6.92
N VAL A 146 -1.91 4.07 -5.77
CA VAL A 146 -1.26 4.33 -4.48
C VAL A 146 -0.08 3.36 -4.29
N GLY A 147 1.03 3.91 -3.80
CA GLY A 147 2.32 3.22 -3.65
C GLY A 147 3.19 3.23 -4.91
N ASP A 148 2.76 3.87 -6.00
CA ASP A 148 3.57 4.06 -7.20
C ASP A 148 4.50 5.28 -7.07
N SER A 149 5.59 5.27 -7.85
CA SER A 149 6.42 6.45 -8.02
C SER A 149 5.68 7.50 -8.85
N ILE A 150 5.75 8.76 -8.41
CA ILE A 150 5.23 9.93 -9.11
C ILE A 150 6.36 10.80 -9.69
N ASP A 151 7.59 10.29 -9.76
CA ASP A 151 8.78 11.03 -10.21
C ASP A 151 8.65 11.60 -11.63
N HIS A 152 7.88 10.92 -12.48
CA HIS A 152 7.65 11.26 -13.88
C HIS A 152 6.35 12.05 -14.10
N VAL A 153 5.59 12.35 -13.04
CA VAL A 153 4.32 13.08 -13.17
C VAL A 153 4.61 14.56 -13.31
N ASP A 154 4.25 15.13 -14.46
CA ASP A 154 4.29 16.58 -14.64
C ASP A 154 3.14 17.24 -13.87
N PHE A 155 3.48 17.89 -12.76
CA PHE A 155 2.54 18.67 -11.95
C PHE A 155 2.37 20.12 -12.37
N SER A 156 3.06 20.58 -13.44
CA SER A 156 2.89 21.93 -13.95
C SER A 156 1.44 22.22 -14.35
N ARG A 157 0.96 23.45 -14.10
CA ARG A 157 -0.32 23.87 -14.68
C ARG A 157 -0.13 23.90 -16.20
N ARG A 158 -0.95 23.18 -16.97
CA ARG A 158 -1.11 23.51 -18.40
C ARG A 158 -1.59 24.96 -18.41
N ARG A 159 -0.74 25.90 -18.81
CA ARG A 159 -1.23 27.21 -19.21
C ARG A 159 -2.18 26.94 -20.36
N SER A 160 -3.45 27.28 -20.19
CA SER A 160 -4.36 27.42 -21.31
C SER A 160 -3.66 28.36 -22.29
N SER A 161 -3.18 27.82 -23.41
CA SER A 161 -2.76 28.65 -24.53
C SER A 161 -4.03 29.38 -24.99
N ASN A 162 -4.05 30.69 -24.75
CA ASN A 162 -5.02 31.59 -25.39
C ASN A 162 -4.85 31.55 -26.89
#